data_AF-A0A7W1DLQ6-F1
#
_entry.id   AF-A0A7W1DLQ6-F1
#
_cell.length_a   1.000
_cell.length_b   1.000
_cell.length_c   1.000
_cell.angle_alpha   90.00
_cell.angle_beta   90.00
_cell.angle_gamma   90.00
#
_symmetry.space_group_name_H-M   'P 1'
#
loop_
_entity.id
_entity.type
_entity.pdbx_description
1 polymer ?
#
loop_
_entity_poly.entity_id
_entity_poly.type
_entity_poly.pdbx_seq_one_letter_code
_entity_poly.pdbx_strand_id
1 'polypeptide(L)'
;MEKLIIRRAFPSSIFHVPSLVAAILLVLPTLAAADGAAANGGKLAAALRARADAPHSTSRVIITTTSGGRADEAIRAAGGRPGRFLRAIGGQVALVPDYALPRLAARPEVLRVALDREVSGTMQRTAATVGASWVTDQLGYDGTGIGIAIIDSGVASWHDDLGPDRVAHFVDFVSDLPVAHDGYGHGTH
;
A
#
# COMPACT_ATOMS: atom_id res chain seq x y z
N MET A 1 -91.20 9.75 -59.21
CA MET A 1 -90.09 10.12 -60.11
C MET A 1 -88.80 9.68 -59.43
N GLU A 2 -88.26 8.51 -59.83
CA GLU A 2 -87.05 8.37 -60.66
C GLU A 2 -85.76 8.67 -59.84
N LYS A 3 -84.66 7.90 -59.84
CA LYS A 3 -84.25 6.69 -60.57
C LYS A 3 -83.01 6.15 -59.85
N LEU A 4 -82.90 4.82 -59.77
CA LEU A 4 -81.69 4.04 -59.48
C LEU A 4 -80.61 4.28 -60.55
N ILE A 5 -79.34 4.55 -60.20
CA ILE A 5 -78.19 4.19 -61.05
C ILE A 5 -76.98 3.74 -60.20
N ILE A 6 -76.71 2.44 -60.29
CA ILE A 6 -75.44 1.76 -59.99
C ILE A 6 -74.49 2.02 -61.18
N ARG A 7 -73.20 2.30 -60.94
CA ARG A 7 -72.14 2.01 -61.93
C ARG A 7 -70.93 1.33 -61.30
N ARG A 8 -70.53 0.25 -61.97
CA ARG A 8 -69.47 -0.71 -61.67
C ARG A 8 -68.08 -0.21 -62.12
N ALA A 9 -67.08 -0.77 -61.44
CA ALA A 9 -65.67 -1.05 -61.75
C ALA A 9 -65.08 -0.72 -63.14
N PHE A 10 -63.79 -0.34 -63.18
CA PHE A 10 -62.64 -1.16 -63.62
C PHE A 10 -61.31 -0.35 -63.55
N PRO A 11 -60.11 -0.98 -63.64
CA PRO A 11 -58.90 -0.56 -62.96
C PRO A 11 -57.88 0.08 -63.93
N SER A 12 -56.91 0.81 -63.40
CA SER A 12 -55.72 1.20 -64.16
C SER A 12 -54.47 0.83 -63.37
N SER A 13 -53.98 -0.37 -63.67
CA SER A 13 -52.61 -0.80 -63.41
C SER A 13 -51.64 0.12 -64.15
N ILE A 14 -50.79 0.83 -63.41
CA ILE A 14 -49.58 1.43 -63.96
C ILE A 14 -48.40 0.84 -63.19
N PHE A 15 -47.64 0.00 -63.90
CA PHE A 15 -46.32 -0.47 -63.54
C PHE A 15 -45.36 0.72 -63.40
N HIS A 16 -44.73 0.89 -62.23
CA HIS A 16 -43.43 1.57 -62.09
C HIS A 16 -42.61 0.83 -61.02
N VAL A 17 -41.58 0.13 -61.48
CA VAL A 17 -40.35 -0.24 -60.74
C VAL A 17 -39.24 0.33 -61.65
N PRO A 18 -38.17 1.01 -61.19
CA PRO A 18 -37.40 0.70 -59.98
C PRO A 18 -36.84 1.90 -59.20
N SER A 19 -36.58 1.74 -57.90
CA SER A 19 -35.31 2.20 -57.32
C SER A 19 -35.06 1.61 -55.96
N LEU A 20 -33.94 0.89 -55.93
CA LEU A 20 -33.34 0.18 -54.82
C LEU A 20 -32.67 1.22 -53.90
N VAL A 21 -33.19 1.43 -52.69
CA VAL A 21 -32.42 2.04 -51.60
C VAL A 21 -32.58 1.16 -50.37
N ALA A 22 -31.72 0.15 -50.28
CA ALA A 22 -31.53 -0.63 -49.07
C ALA A 22 -30.67 0.21 -48.11
N ALA A 23 -31.30 0.91 -47.18
CA ALA A 23 -30.61 1.50 -46.03
C ALA A 23 -30.26 0.38 -45.05
N ILE A 24 -29.05 -0.20 -45.19
CA ILE A 24 -28.47 -1.10 -44.20
C ILE A 24 -27.99 -0.25 -43.03
N LEU A 25 -28.80 -0.19 -41.97
CA LEU A 25 -28.40 0.39 -40.69
C LEU A 25 -27.56 -0.65 -39.93
N LEU A 26 -26.23 -0.57 -40.09
CA LEU A 26 -25.29 -1.42 -39.36
C LEU A 26 -25.17 -0.91 -37.91
N VAL A 27 -26.02 -1.41 -37.02
CA VAL A 27 -25.85 -1.18 -35.57
C VAL A 27 -24.70 -2.06 -35.10
N LEU A 28 -23.51 -1.47 -34.97
CA LEU A 28 -22.39 -2.10 -34.28
C LEU A 28 -22.73 -2.21 -32.80
N PRO A 29 -22.73 -3.41 -32.20
CA PRO A 29 -22.71 -3.51 -30.75
C PRO A 29 -21.30 -3.06 -30.30
N THR A 30 -21.20 -1.89 -29.69
CA THR A 30 -20.03 -1.52 -28.90
C THR A 30 -20.01 -2.42 -27.67
N LEU A 31 -19.32 -3.56 -27.80
CA LEU A 31 -18.82 -4.30 -26.64
C LEU A 31 -17.75 -3.43 -25.97
N ALA A 32 -18.20 -2.48 -25.14
CA ALA A 32 -17.39 -1.95 -24.07
C ALA A 32 -17.19 -3.09 -23.06
N ALA A 33 -16.20 -3.94 -23.32
CA ALA A 33 -15.62 -4.76 -22.28
C ALA A 33 -15.09 -3.77 -21.23
N ALA A 34 -15.77 -3.73 -20.08
CA ALA A 34 -15.31 -2.99 -18.93
C ALA A 34 -13.91 -3.51 -18.57
N ASP A 35 -12.89 -2.69 -18.80
CA ASP A 35 -11.55 -2.88 -18.24
C ASP A 35 -11.61 -2.72 -16.72
N GLY A 36 -12.16 -3.74 -16.06
CA GLY A 36 -12.17 -3.88 -14.60
C GLY A 36 -10.86 -4.41 -14.03
N ALA A 37 -9.81 -4.54 -14.85
CA ALA A 37 -8.53 -5.11 -14.45
C ALA A 37 -7.49 -4.07 -13.98
N ALA A 38 -7.73 -2.76 -14.16
CA ALA A 38 -6.71 -1.74 -13.98
C ALA A 38 -6.78 -0.90 -12.69
N ALA A 39 -7.65 -1.21 -11.72
CA ALA A 39 -7.76 -0.44 -10.47
C ALA A 39 -7.18 -1.15 -9.22
N ASN A 40 -7.04 -2.48 -9.22
CA ASN A 40 -6.62 -3.25 -8.04
C ASN A 40 -5.10 -3.40 -7.90
N GLY A 41 -4.35 -3.19 -8.99
CA GLY A 41 -2.90 -3.26 -8.97
C GLY A 41 -2.25 -2.12 -8.16
N GLY A 42 -2.84 -0.92 -8.17
CA GLY A 42 -2.23 0.30 -7.64
C GLY A 42 -1.87 0.26 -6.15
N LYS A 43 -2.62 -0.49 -5.35
CA LYS A 43 -2.45 -0.55 -3.89
C LYS A 43 -1.36 -1.54 -3.44
N LEU A 44 -1.00 -2.51 -4.29
CA LEU A 44 0.11 -3.42 -4.05
C LEU A 44 1.44 -2.80 -4.51
N ALA A 45 2.46 -2.86 -3.67
CA ALA A 45 3.84 -2.56 -4.11
C ALA A 45 4.32 -3.59 -5.16
N ALA A 46 5.24 -3.20 -6.05
CA ALA A 46 5.74 -4.08 -7.13
C ALA A 46 6.24 -5.45 -6.64
N ALA A 47 6.98 -5.49 -5.53
CA ALA A 47 7.46 -6.73 -4.93
C ALA A 47 6.32 -7.66 -4.45
N LEU A 48 5.18 -7.10 -4.02
CA LEU A 48 4.02 -7.88 -3.62
C LEU A 48 3.20 -8.36 -4.82
N ARG A 49 3.18 -7.59 -5.92
CA ARG A 49 2.57 -8.05 -7.19
C ARG A 49 3.30 -9.30 -7.69
N ALA A 50 4.62 -9.26 -7.75
CA ALA A 50 5.42 -10.42 -8.14
C ALA A 50 5.15 -11.67 -7.28
N ARG A 51 4.97 -11.50 -5.95
CA ARG A 51 4.59 -12.61 -5.06
C ARG A 51 3.15 -13.08 -5.25
N ALA A 52 2.24 -12.18 -5.59
CA ALA A 52 0.86 -12.54 -5.90
C ALA A 52 0.73 -13.30 -7.24
N ASP A 53 1.59 -12.98 -8.21
CA ASP A 53 1.63 -13.61 -9.53
C ASP A 53 2.28 -15.01 -9.50
N ALA A 54 3.19 -15.25 -8.55
CA ALA A 54 3.79 -16.55 -8.26
C ALA A 54 3.67 -16.89 -6.76
N PRO A 55 2.49 -17.32 -6.28
CA PRO A 55 2.28 -17.59 -4.86
C PRO A 55 3.10 -18.78 -4.38
N HIS A 56 3.92 -18.57 -3.35
CA HIS A 56 4.76 -19.62 -2.78
C HIS A 56 4.46 -19.89 -1.30
N SER A 57 4.03 -18.88 -0.53
CA SER A 57 3.68 -19.05 0.88
C SER A 57 2.85 -17.88 1.43
N THR A 58 3.41 -17.14 2.38
CA THR A 58 2.83 -15.98 3.05
C THR A 58 3.82 -14.82 3.00
N SER A 59 3.30 -13.62 2.81
CA SER A 59 4.06 -12.38 2.88
C SER A 59 3.76 -11.64 4.18
N ARG A 60 4.82 -11.12 4.80
CA ARG A 60 4.69 -10.14 5.87
C ARG A 60 4.49 -8.76 5.25
N VAL A 61 3.38 -8.11 5.60
CA VAL A 61 2.95 -6.86 4.97
C VAL A 61 2.54 -5.83 6.00
N ILE A 62 2.64 -4.56 5.61
CA ILE A 62 2.09 -3.41 6.33
C ILE A 62 0.91 -2.89 5.52
N ILE A 63 -0.27 -2.91 6.12
CA ILE A 63 -1.53 -2.50 5.50
C ILE A 63 -1.94 -1.16 6.11
N THR A 64 -2.15 -0.13 5.29
CA THR A 64 -2.77 1.11 5.75
C THR A 64 -4.21 1.17 5.26
N THR A 65 -5.10 1.64 6.13
CA THR A 65 -6.52 1.81 5.80
C THR A 65 -6.83 3.26 5.49
N THR A 66 -7.94 3.50 4.80
CA THR A 66 -8.42 4.87 4.50
C THR A 66 -8.78 5.66 5.75
N SER A 67 -9.23 4.99 6.81
CA SER A 67 -9.52 5.60 8.11
C SER A 67 -8.27 5.80 8.99
N GLY A 68 -7.12 5.25 8.59
CA GLY A 68 -5.94 5.13 9.46
C GLY A 68 -6.15 4.19 10.64
N GLY A 69 -7.28 3.48 10.71
CA GLY A 69 -7.62 2.52 11.74
C GLY A 69 -7.06 1.12 11.47
N ARG A 70 -7.36 0.19 12.38
CA ARG A 70 -6.89 -1.19 12.29
C ARG A 70 -7.60 -1.94 11.16
N ALA A 71 -6.87 -2.86 10.52
CA ALA A 71 -7.35 -3.66 9.40
C ALA A 71 -7.69 -5.12 9.79
N ASP A 72 -7.95 -5.42 11.07
CA ASP A 72 -8.03 -6.79 11.57
C ASP A 72 -9.05 -7.66 10.82
N GLU A 73 -10.24 -7.12 10.55
CA GLU A 73 -11.29 -7.83 9.80
C GLU A 73 -10.86 -8.13 8.36
N ALA A 74 -10.27 -7.14 7.67
CA ALA A 74 -9.74 -7.29 6.32
C ALA A 74 -8.71 -8.41 6.21
N ILE A 75 -7.80 -8.44 7.17
CA ILE A 75 -6.72 -9.40 7.24
C ILE A 75 -7.27 -10.81 7.49
N ARG A 76 -8.16 -10.96 8.47
CA ARG A 76 -8.76 -12.27 8.79
C ARG A 76 -9.63 -12.81 7.66
N ALA A 77 -10.42 -11.96 7.01
CA ALA A 77 -11.22 -12.32 5.85
C ALA A 77 -10.37 -12.79 4.66
N ALA A 78 -9.14 -12.29 4.54
CA ALA A 78 -8.15 -12.72 3.55
C ALA A 78 -7.35 -13.98 3.98
N GLY A 79 -7.69 -14.61 5.11
CA GLY A 79 -6.95 -15.76 5.66
C GLY A 79 -5.60 -15.40 6.27
N GLY A 80 -5.36 -14.11 6.54
CA GLY A 80 -4.15 -13.61 7.17
C GLY A 80 -4.25 -13.55 8.70
N ARG A 81 -3.10 -13.27 9.32
CA ARG A 81 -2.94 -13.09 10.78
C ARG A 81 -2.59 -11.63 11.07
N PRO A 82 -3.45 -10.86 11.76
CA PRO A 82 -3.13 -9.51 12.19
C PRO A 82 -1.99 -9.49 13.21
N GLY A 83 -1.10 -8.51 13.11
CA GLY A 83 0.05 -8.30 13.99
C GLY A 83 -0.02 -6.98 14.78
N ARG A 84 1.13 -6.31 14.94
CA ARG A 84 1.25 -5.03 15.64
C ARG A 84 0.61 -3.90 14.82
N PHE A 85 -0.11 -3.01 15.51
CA PHE A 85 -0.61 -1.77 14.94
C PHE A 85 0.39 -0.63 15.17
N LEU A 86 0.83 -0.01 14.08
CA LEU A 86 1.80 1.08 14.00
C LEU A 86 1.03 2.42 13.99
N ARG A 87 0.71 2.92 15.18
CA ARG A 87 -0.10 4.13 15.38
C ARG A 87 0.43 5.35 14.61
N ALA A 88 1.74 5.53 14.58
CA ALA A 88 2.39 6.67 13.93
C ALA A 88 2.10 6.78 12.43
N ILE A 89 1.81 5.66 11.75
CA ILE A 89 1.55 5.62 10.31
C ILE A 89 0.16 5.07 9.95
N GLY A 90 -0.72 4.86 10.95
CA GLY A 90 -2.02 4.22 10.74
C GLY A 90 -1.91 2.85 10.05
N GLY A 91 -0.83 2.11 10.33
CA GLY A 91 -0.46 0.89 9.62
C GLY A 91 -0.65 -0.34 10.48
N GLN A 92 -1.07 -1.45 9.89
CA GLN A 92 -1.25 -2.74 10.54
C GLN A 92 -0.30 -3.76 9.92
N VAL A 93 0.65 -4.27 10.72
CA VAL A 93 1.48 -5.40 10.31
C VAL A 93 0.60 -6.65 10.23
N ALA A 94 0.81 -7.50 9.24
CA ALA A 94 0.10 -8.77 9.07
C ALA A 94 0.96 -9.82 8.36
N LEU A 95 0.66 -11.10 8.60
CA LEU A 95 1.07 -12.19 7.72
C LEU A 95 -0.12 -12.56 6.85
N VAL A 96 0.04 -12.52 5.52
CA VAL A 96 -1.05 -12.74 4.56
C VAL A 96 -0.60 -13.78 3.53
N PRO A 97 -1.42 -14.79 3.18
CA PRO A 97 -1.11 -15.70 2.08
C PRO A 97 -0.91 -14.95 0.76
N ASP A 98 0.10 -15.33 -0.02
CA ASP A 98 0.48 -14.59 -1.24
C ASP A 98 -0.69 -14.51 -2.24
N TYR A 99 -1.46 -15.59 -2.37
CA TYR A 99 -2.64 -15.67 -3.24
C TYR A 99 -3.79 -14.73 -2.82
N ALA A 100 -3.79 -14.25 -1.57
CA ALA A 100 -4.84 -13.39 -1.03
C ALA A 100 -4.52 -11.89 -1.17
N LEU A 101 -3.28 -11.54 -1.50
CA LEU A 101 -2.82 -10.15 -1.64
C LEU A 101 -3.68 -9.33 -2.63
N PRO A 102 -4.06 -9.84 -3.83
CA PRO A 102 -4.90 -9.09 -4.75
C PRO A 102 -6.29 -8.81 -4.19
N ARG A 103 -6.90 -9.80 -3.50
CA ARG A 103 -8.23 -9.65 -2.90
C ARG A 103 -8.20 -8.67 -1.74
N LEU A 104 -7.15 -8.71 -0.92
CA LEU A 104 -6.96 -7.77 0.17
C LEU A 104 -6.79 -6.34 -0.35
N ALA A 105 -6.00 -6.15 -1.42
CA ALA A 105 -5.82 -4.85 -2.05
C ALA A 105 -7.11 -4.31 -2.69
N ALA A 106 -7.97 -5.18 -3.22
CA ALA A 106 -9.24 -4.79 -3.82
C ALA A 106 -10.26 -4.22 -2.83
N ARG A 107 -10.06 -4.39 -1.51
CA ARG A 107 -11.01 -3.89 -0.50
C ARG A 107 -11.03 -2.36 -0.45
N PRO A 108 -12.21 -1.71 -0.36
CA PRO A 108 -12.33 -0.25 -0.37
C PRO A 108 -11.69 0.43 0.84
N GLU A 109 -11.70 -0.22 2.01
CA GLU A 109 -11.05 0.29 3.21
C GLU A 109 -9.53 0.20 3.20
N VAL A 110 -8.94 -0.60 2.30
CA VAL A 110 -7.48 -0.74 2.19
C VAL A 110 -6.96 0.38 1.29
N LEU A 111 -6.12 1.25 1.85
CA LEU A 111 -5.46 2.32 1.12
C LEU A 111 -4.20 1.80 0.41
N ARG A 112 -3.38 1.00 1.10
CA ARG A 112 -2.12 0.46 0.57
C ARG A 112 -1.73 -0.83 1.27
N VAL A 113 -1.06 -1.72 0.54
CA VAL A 113 -0.35 -2.88 1.08
C VAL A 113 1.12 -2.79 0.66
N ALA A 114 2.00 -2.66 1.66
CA ALA A 114 3.44 -2.60 1.47
C ALA A 114 4.11 -3.88 2.00
N LEU A 115 5.19 -4.32 1.36
CA LEU A 115 6.02 -5.41 1.88
C LEU A 115 6.76 -4.92 3.12
N ASP A 116 6.76 -5.72 4.19
CA ASP A 116 7.63 -5.50 5.35
C ASP A 116 9.04 -5.98 4.96
N ARG A 117 9.92 -5.03 4.60
CA ARG A 117 11.24 -5.33 4.07
C ARG A 117 12.24 -5.44 5.20
N GLU A 118 13.18 -6.35 5.04
CA GLU A 118 14.35 -6.42 5.90
C GLU A 118 15.23 -5.18 5.70
N VAL A 119 15.73 -4.64 6.81
CA VAL A 119 16.66 -3.50 6.86
C VAL A 119 17.83 -3.92 7.73
N SER A 120 19.06 -3.57 7.34
CA SER A 120 20.28 -3.87 8.11
C SER A 120 21.03 -2.59 8.46
N GLY A 121 21.72 -2.59 9.60
CA GLY A 121 22.58 -1.49 10.03
C GLY A 121 23.75 -1.27 9.06
N THR A 122 24.18 -0.02 8.93
CA THR A 122 25.36 0.35 8.14
C THR A 122 26.28 1.22 9.00
N MET A 123 27.52 0.80 9.20
CA MET A 123 28.51 1.61 9.92
C MET A 123 29.03 2.76 9.04
N GLN A 124 29.03 3.98 9.56
CA GLN A 124 29.69 5.15 8.97
C GLN A 124 30.74 5.70 9.96
N ARG A 125 31.91 6.10 9.44
CA ARG A 125 33.08 6.50 10.23
C ARG A 125 32.85 7.76 11.10
N THR A 126 33.56 7.80 12.24
CA THR A 126 33.33 8.54 13.49
C THR A 126 33.74 10.03 13.54
N ALA A 127 33.26 10.71 14.59
CA ALA A 127 33.25 12.16 14.86
C ALA A 127 34.59 12.93 14.71
N ALA A 128 35.73 12.25 14.65
CA ALA A 128 37.03 12.89 14.43
C ALA A 128 37.11 13.63 13.07
N THR A 129 36.28 13.25 12.09
CA THR A 129 36.28 13.88 10.76
C THR A 129 35.40 15.15 10.67
N VAL A 130 34.53 15.43 11.64
CA VAL A 130 33.53 16.52 11.55
C VAL A 130 33.85 17.76 12.39
N GLY A 131 34.99 17.78 13.11
CA GLY A 131 35.43 18.96 13.87
C GLY A 131 34.68 19.21 15.18
N ALA A 132 34.04 18.18 15.75
CA ALA A 132 33.23 18.30 16.97
C ALA A 132 34.03 18.87 18.17
N SER A 133 35.31 18.51 18.31
CA SER A 133 36.17 19.03 19.38
C SER A 133 36.34 20.55 19.31
N TRP A 134 36.46 21.13 18.11
CA TRP A 134 36.60 22.58 17.96
C TRP A 134 35.36 23.32 18.45
N VAL A 135 34.16 22.81 18.18
CA VAL A 135 32.90 23.42 18.64
C VAL A 135 32.81 23.39 20.16
N THR A 136 33.12 22.26 20.78
CA THR A 136 33.12 22.14 22.24
C THR A 136 34.18 23.05 22.86
N ASP A 137 35.42 22.99 22.37
CA ASP A 137 36.57 23.68 22.98
C ASP A 137 36.55 25.20 22.75
N GLN A 138 36.08 25.66 21.59
CA GLN A 138 36.16 27.07 21.20
C GLN A 138 34.83 27.83 21.37
N LEU A 139 33.71 27.14 21.22
CA LEU A 139 32.38 27.77 21.33
C LEU A 139 31.64 27.38 22.60
N GLY A 140 32.12 26.38 23.34
CA GLY A 140 31.50 25.92 24.59
C GLY A 140 30.16 25.19 24.40
N TYR A 141 29.83 24.77 23.17
CA TYR A 141 28.60 24.02 22.90
C TYR A 141 28.85 22.52 23.01
N ASP A 142 28.16 21.87 23.93
CA ASP A 142 28.32 20.44 24.25
C ASP A 142 27.02 19.61 24.10
N GLY A 143 25.92 20.27 23.71
CA GLY A 143 24.60 19.64 23.59
C GLY A 143 23.82 19.51 24.90
N THR A 144 24.26 20.14 25.99
CA THR A 144 23.53 20.13 27.27
C THR A 144 22.09 20.63 27.08
N GLY A 145 21.13 19.85 27.59
CA GLY A 145 19.69 20.12 27.47
C GLY A 145 19.03 19.63 26.18
N ILE A 146 19.78 19.01 25.27
CA ILE A 146 19.26 18.43 24.02
C ILE A 146 19.16 16.90 24.14
N GLY A 147 17.98 16.36 23.85
CA GLY A 147 17.75 14.92 23.76
C GLY A 147 17.90 14.41 22.32
N ILE A 148 18.59 13.29 22.14
CA ILE A 148 18.76 12.62 20.84
C ILE A 148 18.13 11.23 20.93
N ALA A 149 17.24 10.91 19.99
CA ALA A 149 16.67 9.57 19.86
C ALA A 149 17.47 8.76 18.85
N ILE A 150 18.02 7.62 19.28
CA ILE A 150 18.76 6.68 18.45
C ILE A 150 17.92 5.41 18.31
N ILE A 151 17.68 4.98 17.06
CA ILE A 151 16.96 3.74 16.74
C ILE A 151 17.97 2.76 16.16
N ASP A 152 18.44 1.83 16.98
CA ASP A 152 19.49 0.89 16.62
C ASP A 152 19.33 -0.45 17.36
N SER A 153 20.36 -1.28 17.42
CA SER A 153 20.38 -2.60 18.06
C SER A 153 20.25 -2.56 19.58
N GLY A 154 20.43 -1.39 20.19
CA GLY A 154 20.37 -1.19 21.63
C GLY A 154 21.45 -0.23 22.12
N VAL A 155 21.69 -0.23 23.42
CA VAL A 155 22.80 0.52 24.02
C VAL A 155 23.25 -0.16 25.31
N ALA A 156 24.56 -0.38 25.44
CA ALA A 156 25.17 -0.82 26.69
C ALA A 156 25.40 0.40 27.59
N SER A 157 24.43 0.70 28.48
CA SER A 157 24.47 1.87 29.38
C SER A 157 25.59 1.83 30.43
N TRP A 158 26.33 0.72 30.53
CA TRP A 158 27.48 0.57 31.42
C TRP A 158 28.81 0.96 30.77
N HIS A 159 28.84 1.24 29.47
CA HIS A 159 30.07 1.65 28.79
C HIS A 159 30.58 3.00 29.33
N ASP A 160 31.87 3.11 29.59
CA ASP A 160 32.49 4.25 30.29
C ASP A 160 32.24 5.60 29.58
N ASP A 161 32.18 5.60 28.25
CA ASP A 161 31.91 6.80 27.45
C ASP A 161 30.43 7.25 27.45
N LEU A 162 29.52 6.38 27.90
CA LEU A 162 28.09 6.69 28.01
C LEU A 162 27.69 6.98 29.45
N GLY A 163 28.29 6.34 30.45
CA GLY A 163 27.97 6.56 31.86
C GLY A 163 26.49 6.33 32.22
N PRO A 164 26.12 6.43 33.51
CA PRO A 164 24.76 6.14 33.95
C PRO A 164 23.72 7.17 33.50
N ASP A 165 24.14 8.42 33.21
CA ASP A 165 23.22 9.55 33.08
C ASP A 165 22.96 9.98 31.62
N ARG A 166 23.63 9.39 30.63
CA ARG A 166 23.40 9.76 29.21
C ARG A 166 22.22 9.04 28.58
N VAL A 167 21.82 7.88 29.12
CA VAL A 167 20.65 7.13 28.66
C VAL A 167 19.43 7.52 29.48
N ALA A 168 18.74 8.59 29.06
CA ALA A 168 17.55 9.08 29.76
C ALA A 168 16.35 8.12 29.66
N HIS A 169 16.19 7.43 28.53
CA HIS A 169 15.11 6.49 28.28
C HIS A 169 15.58 5.34 27.38
N PHE A 170 15.05 4.14 27.61
CA PHE A 170 15.28 2.96 26.78
C PHE A 170 13.95 2.28 26.45
N VAL A 171 13.79 1.87 25.19
CA VAL A 171 12.63 1.12 24.71
C VAL A 171 13.12 0.03 23.76
N ASP A 172 12.80 -1.21 24.08
CA ASP A 172 13.08 -2.37 23.22
C ASP A 172 11.82 -2.76 22.43
N PHE A 173 11.87 -2.64 21.10
CA PHE A 173 10.77 -3.01 20.20
C PHE A 173 10.84 -4.46 19.70
N VAL A 174 11.89 -5.21 20.08
CA VAL A 174 12.17 -6.58 19.65
C VAL A 174 11.73 -7.58 20.73
N SER A 175 12.29 -7.45 21.94
CA SER A 175 12.06 -8.40 23.04
C SER A 175 11.30 -7.81 24.23
N ASP A 176 10.90 -6.53 24.14
CA ASP A 176 10.21 -5.77 25.20
C ASP A 176 10.97 -5.86 26.56
N LEU A 177 12.30 -5.95 26.53
CA LEU A 177 13.11 -5.98 27.76
C LEU A 177 13.10 -4.61 28.45
N PRO A 178 12.94 -4.55 29.79
CA PRO A 178 12.82 -3.30 30.53
C PRO A 178 14.17 -2.62 30.82
N VAL A 179 15.28 -3.30 30.54
CA VAL A 179 16.65 -2.83 30.86
C VAL A 179 17.41 -2.60 29.56
N ALA A 180 18.17 -1.50 29.51
CA ALA A 180 19.04 -1.19 28.39
C ALA A 180 20.03 -2.34 28.14
N HIS A 181 20.04 -2.81 26.90
CA HIS A 181 20.93 -3.87 26.44
C HIS A 181 21.30 -3.60 24.98
N ASP A 182 22.39 -4.21 24.52
CA ASP A 182 22.77 -4.24 23.12
C ASP A 182 23.29 -5.62 22.76
N GLY A 183 22.51 -6.37 22.00
CA GLY A 183 22.86 -7.73 21.57
C GLY A 183 23.78 -7.79 20.35
N TYR A 184 24.04 -6.66 19.69
CA TYR A 184 24.83 -6.60 18.45
C TYR A 184 26.06 -5.69 18.55
N GLY A 185 26.00 -4.61 19.33
CA GLY A 185 27.10 -3.69 19.59
C GLY A 185 27.12 -2.44 18.71
N HIS A 186 26.30 -2.37 17.65
CA HIS A 186 26.27 -1.23 16.72
C HIS A 186 25.66 0.02 17.35
N GLY A 187 24.58 -0.12 18.11
CA GLY A 187 23.97 1.02 18.78
C GLY A 187 24.83 1.59 19.92
N THR A 188 25.72 0.78 20.51
CA THR A 188 26.68 1.23 21.52
C THR A 188 27.87 2.00 20.91
N HIS A 189 28.22 1.76 19.64
CA HIS A 189 29.41 2.32 18.97
C HIS A 189 29.14 3.69 18.31
#